data_AF-A0A917C182-F1
#
_entry.id   AF-A0A917C182-F1
#
_cell.length_a   1.000
_cell.length_b   1.000
_cell.length_c   1.000
_cell.angle_alpha   90.00
_cell.angle_beta   90.00
_cell.angle_gamma   90.00
#
_symmetry.space_group_name_H-M   'P 1'
#
loop_
_entity.id
_entity.type
_entity.pdbx_description
1 polymer ?
#
loop_
_entity_poly.entity_id
_entity_poly.type
_entity_poly.pdbx_seq_one_letter_code
_entity_poly.pdbx_strand_id
1 'polypeptide(L)'
;MGARVIGSGVGRAAWRAIVACCVLEVISFSAAMAAVDKRADRAAFVQRVGCEIDRRIRIVAARPPGKNRFVIAGVPAKGHAYAQCLMVEEGSSILCEVASGFYLKQKGDPSTVEVPARVRALLAAEGFDTDPSEGNFQRHWTPTNLSAEIEATGRSLAGLLYDLYGARTPDDVEYEVPGAPELARAALCVAPVARLAWPHAAC
;
A
#
# COMPACT_ATOMS: atom_id res chain seq x y z
N MET A 1 61.57 -5.17 -54.00
CA MET A 1 61.29 -4.86 -52.58
C MET A 1 59.91 -4.23 -52.49
N GLY A 2 58.91 -4.96 -52.00
CA GLY A 2 57.54 -4.46 -51.89
C GLY A 2 56.93 -4.99 -50.60
N ALA A 3 56.77 -4.12 -49.61
CA ALA A 3 56.15 -4.47 -48.33
C ALA A 3 54.62 -4.34 -48.46
N ARG A 4 53.91 -5.45 -48.22
CA ARG A 4 52.46 -5.49 -48.04
C ARG A 4 52.11 -5.04 -46.63
N VAL A 5 51.29 -4.00 -46.51
CA VAL A 5 50.64 -3.60 -45.25
C VAL A 5 49.37 -4.45 -45.09
N ILE A 6 49.31 -5.26 -44.03
CA ILE A 6 48.13 -6.04 -43.65
C ILE A 6 47.22 -5.14 -42.81
N GLY A 7 46.05 -4.82 -43.37
CA GLY A 7 45.05 -3.94 -42.77
C GLY A 7 44.34 -4.55 -41.56
N SER A 8 44.23 -3.74 -40.51
CA SER A 8 43.59 -3.97 -39.22
C SER A 8 42.04 -4.02 -39.33
N GLY A 9 41.50 -5.15 -39.77
CA GLY A 9 40.05 -5.40 -39.83
C GLY A 9 39.39 -5.76 -38.48
N VAL A 10 40.18 -6.06 -37.44
CA VAL A 10 39.70 -6.70 -36.20
C VAL A 10 39.08 -5.72 -35.19
N GLY A 11 39.30 -4.41 -35.34
CA GLY A 11 38.97 -3.42 -34.31
C GLY A 11 37.49 -3.08 -34.13
N ARG A 12 36.65 -3.15 -35.17
CA ARG A 12 35.27 -2.61 -35.11
C ARG A 12 34.23 -3.59 -34.58
N ALA A 13 34.41 -4.90 -34.79
CA ALA A 13 33.48 -5.92 -34.31
C ALA A 13 33.67 -6.21 -32.81
N ALA A 14 34.92 -6.28 -32.35
CA ALA A 14 35.25 -6.48 -30.94
C ALA A 14 34.79 -5.30 -30.07
N TRP A 15 34.89 -4.06 -30.58
CA TRP A 15 34.47 -2.86 -29.85
C TRP A 15 32.94 -2.79 -29.67
N ARG A 16 32.16 -3.25 -30.66
CA ARG A 16 30.69 -3.33 -30.56
C ARG A 16 30.22 -4.38 -29.54
N ALA A 17 30.93 -5.50 -29.42
CA ALA A 17 30.62 -6.54 -28.44
C ALA A 17 30.91 -6.08 -26.99
N ILE A 18 32.01 -5.34 -26.77
CA ILE A 18 32.35 -4.80 -25.45
C ILE A 18 31.34 -3.74 -25.00
N VAL A 19 30.96 -2.80 -25.89
CA VAL A 19 29.96 -1.78 -25.56
C VAL A 19 28.59 -2.40 -25.26
N ALA A 20 28.19 -3.46 -25.97
CA ALA A 20 26.92 -4.15 -25.72
C ALA A 20 26.86 -4.83 -24.34
N CYS A 21 27.95 -5.46 -23.87
CA CYS A 21 28.02 -6.01 -22.51
C CYS A 21 27.96 -4.92 -21.44
N CYS A 22 28.68 -3.81 -21.60
CA CYS A 22 28.66 -2.72 -20.62
C CYS A 22 27.28 -2.06 -20.50
N VAL A 23 26.52 -1.95 -21.60
CA VAL A 23 25.15 -1.39 -21.56
C VAL A 23 24.17 -2.34 -20.84
N LEU A 24 24.30 -3.67 -21.01
CA LEU A 24 23.46 -4.66 -20.33
C LEU A 24 23.68 -4.74 -18.81
N GLU A 25 24.92 -4.56 -18.35
CA GLU A 25 25.23 -4.53 -16.91
C GLU A 25 24.68 -3.28 -16.21
N VAL A 26 24.77 -2.11 -16.85
CA VAL A 26 24.25 -0.85 -16.29
C VAL A 26 22.72 -0.87 -16.17
N ILE A 27 22.02 -1.50 -17.12
CA ILE A 27 20.55 -1.64 -17.09
C ILE A 27 20.11 -2.55 -15.93
N SER A 28 20.86 -3.61 -15.66
CA SER A 28 20.54 -4.58 -14.60
C SER A 28 20.69 -3.98 -13.19
N PHE A 29 21.72 -3.16 -12.98
CA PHE A 29 21.95 -2.48 -11.70
C PHE A 29 20.87 -1.43 -11.39
N SER A 30 20.39 -0.72 -12.42
CA SER A 30 19.37 0.32 -12.28
C SER A 30 18.00 -0.25 -11.88
N ALA A 31 17.62 -1.40 -12.44
CA ALA A 31 16.37 -2.07 -12.10
C ALA A 31 16.35 -2.61 -10.65
N ALA A 32 17.49 -3.11 -10.16
CA ALA A 32 17.62 -3.59 -8.79
C ALA A 32 17.46 -2.44 -7.77
N MET A 33 18.08 -1.29 -8.02
CA MET A 33 17.95 -0.12 -7.14
C MET A 33 16.50 0.39 -7.09
N ALA A 34 15.84 0.53 -8.25
CA ALA A 34 14.44 0.95 -8.30
C ALA A 34 13.49 -0.02 -7.58
N ALA A 35 13.78 -1.32 -7.60
CA ALA A 35 13.00 -2.33 -6.86
C ALA A 35 13.21 -2.23 -5.34
N VAL A 36 14.44 -1.94 -4.88
CA VAL A 36 14.75 -1.69 -3.47
C VAL A 36 14.03 -0.45 -2.97
N ASP A 37 14.09 0.65 -3.73
CA ASP A 37 13.42 1.91 -3.37
C ASP A 37 11.90 1.72 -3.25
N LYS A 38 11.28 1.01 -4.20
CA LYS A 38 9.86 0.69 -4.15
C LYS A 38 9.50 -0.18 -2.94
N ARG A 39 10.34 -1.15 -2.59
CA ARG A 39 10.11 -2.01 -1.42
C ARG A 39 10.23 -1.22 -0.11
N ALA A 40 11.23 -0.36 0.00
CA ALA A 40 11.44 0.51 1.16
C ALA A 40 10.29 1.51 1.30
N ASP A 41 9.88 2.15 0.21
CA ASP A 41 8.74 3.07 0.15
C ASP A 41 7.43 2.38 0.58
N ARG A 42 7.16 1.17 0.04
CA ARG A 42 6.00 0.37 0.47
C ARG A 42 6.04 0.05 1.95
N ALA A 43 7.19 -0.38 2.48
CA ALA A 43 7.32 -0.74 3.89
C ALA A 43 7.08 0.48 4.79
N ALA A 44 7.66 1.64 4.45
CA ALA A 44 7.46 2.89 5.18
C ALA A 44 6.00 3.35 5.15
N PHE A 45 5.35 3.30 3.98
CA PHE A 45 3.93 3.62 3.84
C PHE A 45 3.05 2.70 4.69
N VAL A 46 3.22 1.38 4.56
CA VAL A 46 2.43 0.38 5.31
C VAL A 46 2.64 0.52 6.81
N GLN A 47 3.86 0.79 7.26
CA GLN A 47 4.15 1.01 8.68
C GLN A 47 3.42 2.25 9.22
N ARG A 48 3.57 3.40 8.54
CA ARG A 48 2.98 4.68 8.95
C ARG A 48 1.45 4.61 8.92
N VAL A 49 0.89 4.29 7.76
CA VAL A 49 -0.56 4.31 7.51
C VAL A 49 -1.26 3.16 8.21
N GLY A 50 -0.65 1.97 8.22
CA GLY A 50 -1.25 0.79 8.86
C GLY A 50 -1.40 0.95 10.37
N CYS A 51 -0.45 1.62 11.03
CA CYS A 51 -0.58 1.96 12.44
C CYS A 51 -1.75 2.94 12.69
N GLU A 52 -1.85 4.00 11.89
CA GLU A 52 -2.92 5.00 12.03
C GLU A 52 -4.31 4.39 11.82
N ILE A 53 -4.44 3.43 10.89
CA ILE A 53 -5.67 2.64 10.69
C ILE A 53 -5.95 1.74 11.90
N ASP A 54 -4.97 0.93 12.33
CA ASP A 54 -5.10 0.03 13.50
C ASP A 54 -5.59 0.79 14.73
N ARG A 55 -4.96 1.92 15.07
CA ARG A 55 -5.32 2.71 16.26
C ARG A 55 -6.75 3.21 16.20
N ARG A 56 -7.21 3.70 15.05
CA ARG A 56 -8.60 4.14 14.87
C ARG A 56 -9.57 2.98 14.99
N ILE A 57 -9.27 1.84 14.36
CA ILE A 57 -10.13 0.65 14.44
C ILE A 57 -10.25 0.20 15.90
N ARG A 58 -9.15 0.16 16.67
CA ARG A 58 -9.21 -0.19 18.11
C ARG A 58 -10.09 0.76 18.92
N ILE A 59 -9.97 2.07 18.71
CA ILE A 59 -10.78 3.06 19.43
C ILE A 59 -12.26 2.88 19.08
N VAL A 60 -12.57 2.66 17.80
CA VAL A 60 -13.94 2.41 17.33
C VAL A 60 -14.49 1.07 17.83
N ALA A 61 -13.64 0.05 17.90
CA ALA A 61 -13.97 -1.27 18.46
C ALA A 61 -14.43 -1.18 19.90
N ALA A 62 -13.80 -0.33 20.70
CA ALA A 62 -14.11 -0.16 22.13
C ALA A 62 -15.41 0.63 22.39
N ARG A 63 -16.04 1.22 21.37
CA ARG A 63 -17.30 1.96 21.53
C ARG A 63 -18.49 1.02 21.75
N PRO A 64 -19.55 1.50 22.43
CA PRO A 64 -20.82 0.78 22.50
C PRO A 64 -21.34 0.42 21.10
N PRO A 65 -22.03 -0.73 20.93
CA PRO A 65 -22.63 -1.14 19.66
C PRO A 65 -23.48 -0.03 19.02
N GLY A 66 -23.37 0.11 17.70
CA GLY A 66 -24.10 1.12 16.94
C GLY A 66 -23.62 1.23 15.50
N LYS A 67 -24.40 1.96 14.68
CA LYS A 67 -24.17 2.10 13.22
C LYS A 67 -22.91 2.88 12.84
N ASN A 68 -22.31 3.59 13.80
CA ASN A 68 -21.19 4.51 13.58
C ASN A 68 -19.85 3.92 14.04
N ARG A 69 -19.72 2.58 13.98
CA ARG A 69 -18.50 1.88 14.38
C ARG A 69 -17.67 1.49 13.16
N PHE A 70 -17.19 2.49 12.43
CA PHE A 70 -16.30 2.26 11.29
C PHE A 70 -15.22 3.32 11.15
N VAL A 71 -14.21 2.98 10.36
CA VAL A 71 -13.11 3.85 9.96
C VAL A 71 -12.99 3.75 8.45
N ILE A 72 -12.91 4.90 7.78
CA ILE A 72 -12.54 5.00 6.37
C ILE A 72 -11.14 5.61 6.30
N ALA A 73 -10.29 5.07 5.45
CA ALA A 73 -9.00 5.63 5.07
C ALA A 73 -8.99 5.85 3.56
N GLY A 74 -8.92 7.12 3.15
CA GLY A 74 -8.94 7.55 1.75
C GLY A 74 -7.64 8.21 1.33
N VAL A 75 -7.32 8.14 0.04
CA VAL A 75 -6.19 8.85 -0.57
C VAL A 75 -6.72 9.88 -1.56
N PRO A 76 -6.94 11.15 -1.15
CA PRO A 76 -7.64 12.15 -1.98
C PRO A 76 -7.01 12.34 -3.36
N ALA A 77 -5.68 12.33 -3.43
CA ALA A 77 -4.91 12.46 -4.68
C ALA A 77 -5.16 11.32 -5.68
N LYS A 78 -5.79 10.22 -5.26
CA LYS A 78 -6.12 9.03 -6.08
C LYS A 78 -7.63 8.89 -6.34
N GLY A 79 -8.42 9.94 -6.12
CA GLY A 79 -9.86 9.95 -6.38
C GLY A 79 -10.62 9.08 -5.38
N HIS A 80 -11.46 8.16 -5.86
CA HIS A 80 -12.29 7.27 -5.02
C HIS A 80 -11.51 6.09 -4.41
N ALA A 81 -10.22 6.26 -4.16
CA ALA A 81 -9.36 5.28 -3.53
C ALA A 81 -9.60 5.29 -2.01
N TYR A 82 -10.35 4.31 -1.51
CA TYR A 82 -10.54 4.14 -0.07
C TYR A 82 -10.51 2.68 0.35
N ALA A 83 -10.19 2.50 1.62
CA ALA A 83 -10.39 1.28 2.37
C ALA A 83 -11.20 1.63 3.62
N GLN A 84 -12.12 0.76 4.03
CA GLN A 84 -12.89 0.93 5.25
C GLN A 84 -12.97 -0.37 6.03
N CYS A 85 -13.13 -0.26 7.35
CA CYS A 85 -13.51 -1.38 8.21
C CYS A 85 -14.58 -0.94 9.18
N LEU A 86 -15.61 -1.76 9.33
CA LEU A 86 -16.70 -1.59 10.27
C LEU A 86 -16.83 -2.79 11.22
N MET A 87 -17.21 -2.49 12.45
CA MET A 87 -17.60 -3.50 13.44
C MET A 87 -19.08 -3.82 13.25
N VAL A 88 -19.36 -5.02 12.77
CA VAL A 88 -20.72 -5.53 12.56
C VAL A 88 -21.19 -6.27 13.82
N GLU A 89 -22.50 -6.40 13.99
CA GLU A 89 -23.16 -7.27 15.00
C GLU A 89 -22.57 -7.20 16.41
N GLU A 90 -22.99 -6.25 17.26
CA GLU A 90 -22.50 -6.11 18.65
C GLU A 90 -20.97 -6.11 18.84
N GLY A 91 -20.17 -6.02 17.76
CA GLY A 91 -18.71 -6.11 17.80
C GLY A 91 -18.14 -7.53 17.68
N SER A 92 -18.95 -8.52 17.30
CA SER A 92 -18.50 -9.90 17.12
C SER A 92 -17.85 -10.16 15.77
N SER A 93 -18.11 -9.33 14.75
CA SER A 93 -17.52 -9.51 13.42
C SER A 93 -17.01 -8.19 12.82
N ILE A 94 -16.07 -8.34 11.89
CA ILE A 94 -15.44 -7.24 11.16
C ILE A 94 -15.77 -7.40 9.69
N LEU A 95 -16.28 -6.34 9.07
CA LEU A 95 -16.41 -6.22 7.63
C LEU A 95 -15.45 -5.12 7.17
N CYS A 96 -14.52 -5.47 6.29
CA CYS A 96 -13.67 -4.50 5.62
C CYS A 96 -13.98 -4.47 4.14
N GLU A 97 -13.93 -3.27 3.57
CA GLU A 97 -14.21 -3.04 2.16
C GLU A 97 -13.12 -2.18 1.52
N VAL A 98 -12.86 -2.43 0.26
CA VAL A 98 -11.90 -1.66 -0.54
C VAL A 98 -12.58 -1.31 -1.87
N ALA A 99 -12.49 -0.04 -2.26
CA ALA A 99 -13.21 0.47 -3.42
C ALA A 99 -12.86 -0.30 -4.72
N SER A 100 -13.84 -0.94 -5.34
CA SER A 100 -13.62 -1.62 -6.63
C SER A 100 -13.65 -0.66 -7.82
N GLY A 101 -14.05 0.59 -7.61
CA GLY A 101 -14.36 1.53 -8.69
C GLY A 101 -15.72 1.29 -9.36
N PHE A 102 -16.55 0.40 -8.80
CA PHE A 102 -17.92 0.14 -9.26
C PHE A 102 -18.93 1.25 -8.89
N TYR A 103 -18.50 2.28 -8.17
CA TYR A 103 -19.38 3.38 -7.75
C TYR A 103 -20.00 4.07 -8.98
N LEU A 104 -21.33 4.24 -8.98
CA LEU A 104 -22.16 4.78 -10.08
C LEU A 104 -22.42 3.83 -11.28
N LYS A 105 -22.11 2.54 -11.17
CA LYS A 105 -22.41 1.53 -12.20
C LYS A 105 -23.66 0.72 -11.86
N GLN A 106 -24.43 0.35 -12.89
CA GLN A 106 -25.51 -0.61 -12.73
C GLN A 106 -24.97 -2.04 -12.83
N LYS A 107 -25.67 -2.99 -12.21
CA LYS A 107 -25.36 -4.42 -12.34
C LYS A 107 -25.32 -4.81 -13.82
N GLY A 108 -24.18 -5.32 -14.28
CA GLY A 108 -23.95 -5.70 -15.68
C GLY A 108 -23.16 -4.68 -16.51
N ASP A 109 -22.90 -3.48 -16.00
CA ASP A 109 -22.00 -2.54 -16.66
C ASP A 109 -20.54 -3.02 -16.60
N PRO A 110 -19.74 -2.83 -17.67
CA PRO A 110 -18.31 -3.13 -17.61
C PRO A 110 -17.62 -2.23 -16.58
N SER A 111 -16.80 -2.85 -15.72
CA SER A 111 -15.97 -2.12 -14.75
C SER A 111 -15.08 -1.12 -15.49
N THR A 112 -15.08 0.13 -15.05
CA THR A 112 -14.15 1.16 -15.53
C THR A 112 -12.77 1.08 -14.85
N VAL A 113 -12.65 0.25 -13.81
CA VAL A 113 -11.39 -0.02 -13.12
C VAL A 113 -10.99 -1.45 -13.42
N GLU A 114 -10.00 -1.59 -14.31
CA GLU A 114 -9.32 -2.87 -14.49
C GLU A 114 -8.46 -3.12 -13.24
N VAL A 115 -8.86 -4.11 -12.44
CA VAL A 115 -8.02 -4.57 -11.33
C VAL A 115 -6.95 -5.51 -11.89
N PRO A 116 -5.65 -5.17 -11.80
CA PRO A 116 -4.60 -6.02 -12.32
C PRO A 116 -4.64 -7.41 -11.67
N ALA A 117 -4.29 -8.46 -12.41
CA ALA A 117 -4.30 -9.84 -11.89
C ALA A 117 -3.46 -9.99 -10.61
N ARG A 118 -2.32 -9.28 -10.53
CA ARG A 118 -1.50 -9.20 -9.31
C ARG A 118 -2.30 -8.71 -8.11
N VAL A 119 -3.14 -7.70 -8.29
CA VAL A 119 -3.90 -7.09 -7.20
C VAL A 119 -5.10 -7.95 -6.80
N ARG A 120 -5.78 -8.59 -7.77
CA ARG A 120 -6.78 -9.63 -7.45
C ARG A 120 -6.18 -10.75 -6.60
N ALA A 121 -4.97 -11.22 -6.94
CA ALA A 121 -4.28 -12.23 -6.15
C ALA A 121 -3.97 -11.75 -4.72
N LEU A 122 -3.59 -10.48 -4.54
CA LEU A 122 -3.38 -9.89 -3.21
C LEU A 122 -4.68 -9.83 -2.41
N LEU A 123 -5.77 -9.36 -3.02
CA LEU A 123 -7.10 -9.32 -2.39
C LEU A 123 -7.54 -10.71 -1.95
N ALA A 124 -7.45 -11.71 -2.83
CA ALA A 124 -7.80 -13.10 -2.52
C ALA A 124 -6.92 -13.69 -1.40
N ALA A 125 -5.61 -13.42 -1.41
CA ALA A 125 -4.69 -13.87 -0.36
C ALA A 125 -5.02 -13.26 1.00
N GLU A 126 -5.55 -12.04 1.01
CA GLU A 126 -6.02 -11.34 2.21
C GLU A 126 -7.45 -11.74 2.60
N GLY A 127 -8.12 -12.62 1.83
CA GLY A 127 -9.46 -13.12 2.11
C GLY A 127 -10.62 -12.22 1.64
N PHE A 128 -10.33 -11.24 0.79
CA PHE A 128 -11.39 -10.44 0.15
C PHE A 128 -12.05 -11.24 -0.98
N ASP A 129 -13.36 -11.06 -1.11
CA ASP A 129 -14.04 -11.34 -2.37
C ASP A 129 -13.42 -10.48 -3.47
N THR A 130 -13.17 -11.11 -4.61
CA THR A 130 -12.52 -10.48 -5.77
C THR A 130 -13.44 -10.30 -6.95
N ASP A 131 -14.73 -10.64 -6.79
CA ASP A 131 -15.77 -10.32 -7.76
C ASP A 131 -16.11 -8.82 -7.68
N PRO A 132 -15.71 -8.00 -8.67
CA PRO A 132 -16.01 -6.57 -8.67
C PRO A 132 -17.40 -6.27 -9.25
N SER A 133 -18.19 -7.28 -9.63
CA SER A 133 -19.42 -7.10 -10.41
C SER A 133 -20.60 -6.52 -9.62
N GLU A 134 -20.52 -6.55 -8.29
CA GLU A 134 -21.62 -6.11 -7.40
C GLU A 134 -21.14 -5.27 -6.20
N GLY A 135 -20.20 -4.34 -6.42
CA GLY A 135 -19.79 -3.37 -5.39
C GLY A 135 -18.32 -3.47 -5.01
N ASN A 136 -17.98 -3.08 -3.79
CA ASN A 136 -16.61 -3.07 -3.27
C ASN A 136 -16.06 -4.50 -3.09
N PHE A 137 -14.74 -4.64 -3.03
CA PHE A 137 -14.13 -5.87 -2.55
C PHE A 137 -14.35 -5.98 -1.05
N GLN A 138 -14.95 -7.08 -0.59
CA GLN A 138 -15.35 -7.24 0.82
C GLN A 138 -14.64 -8.41 1.47
N ARG A 139 -14.27 -8.25 2.75
CA ARG A 139 -13.83 -9.33 3.63
C ARG A 139 -14.66 -9.25 4.91
N HIS A 140 -15.40 -10.32 5.22
CA HIS A 140 -16.19 -10.44 6.45
C HIS A 140 -15.71 -11.64 7.26
N TRP A 141 -15.44 -11.44 8.55
CA TRP A 141 -15.04 -12.53 9.43
C TRP A 141 -15.31 -12.22 10.91
N THR A 142 -15.27 -13.26 11.73
CA THR A 142 -15.32 -13.18 13.19
C THR A 142 -13.92 -13.40 13.75
N PRO A 143 -13.29 -12.42 14.40
CA PRO A 143 -11.94 -12.55 14.90
C PRO A 143 -11.87 -13.49 16.11
N THR A 144 -10.85 -14.34 16.14
CA THR A 144 -10.48 -15.18 17.28
C THR A 144 -9.61 -14.44 18.28
N ASN A 145 -8.80 -13.50 17.79
CA ASN A 145 -8.03 -12.55 18.60
C ASN A 145 -8.17 -11.15 18.00
N LEU A 146 -9.16 -10.42 18.50
CA LEU A 146 -9.51 -9.09 17.98
C LEU A 146 -8.32 -8.14 17.90
N SER A 147 -7.46 -8.09 18.93
CA SER A 147 -6.35 -7.13 18.95
C SER A 147 -5.29 -7.45 17.89
N ALA A 148 -4.89 -8.72 17.76
CA ALA A 148 -3.89 -9.13 16.78
C ALA A 148 -4.42 -9.00 15.35
N GLU A 149 -5.71 -9.32 15.16
CA GLU A 149 -6.35 -9.25 13.86
C GLU A 149 -6.58 -7.80 13.42
N ILE A 150 -6.95 -6.87 14.31
CA ILE A 150 -7.03 -5.44 13.96
C ILE A 150 -5.67 -4.91 13.49
N GLU A 151 -4.57 -5.32 14.14
CA GLU A 151 -3.22 -4.91 13.74
C GLU A 151 -2.86 -5.42 12.34
N ALA A 152 -3.16 -6.69 12.06
CA ALA A 152 -2.98 -7.29 10.75
C ALA A 152 -3.85 -6.59 9.69
N THR A 153 -5.11 -6.31 10.02
CA THR A 153 -6.05 -5.59 9.16
C THR A 153 -5.55 -4.19 8.81
N GLY A 154 -5.04 -3.42 9.79
CA GLY A 154 -4.49 -2.08 9.53
C GLY A 154 -3.35 -2.11 8.51
N ARG A 155 -2.41 -3.06 8.66
CA ARG A 155 -1.33 -3.26 7.68
C ARG A 155 -1.84 -3.72 6.32
N SER A 156 -2.81 -4.64 6.30
CA SER A 156 -3.41 -5.17 5.07
C SER A 156 -4.08 -4.05 4.27
N LEU A 157 -4.92 -3.22 4.90
CA LEU A 157 -5.57 -2.09 4.25
C LEU A 157 -4.57 -1.06 3.72
N ALA A 158 -3.54 -0.72 4.50
CA ALA A 158 -2.48 0.19 4.03
C ALA A 158 -1.72 -0.41 2.83
N GLY A 159 -1.47 -1.72 2.84
CA GLY A 159 -0.87 -2.43 1.71
C GLY A 159 -1.73 -2.35 0.46
N LEU A 160 -3.04 -2.54 0.60
CA LEU A 160 -3.99 -2.43 -0.51
C LEU A 160 -4.07 -1.00 -1.06
N LEU A 161 -4.10 0.04 -0.21
CA LEU A 161 -4.03 1.42 -0.68
C LEU A 161 -2.79 1.68 -1.55
N TYR A 162 -1.65 1.12 -1.15
CA TYR A 162 -0.39 1.23 -1.89
C TYR A 162 -0.38 0.44 -3.20
N ASP A 163 -0.77 -0.84 -3.15
CA ASP A 163 -0.65 -1.79 -4.25
C ASP A 163 -1.78 -1.67 -5.28
N LEU A 164 -3.02 -1.38 -4.85
CA LEU A 164 -4.21 -1.24 -5.71
C LEU A 164 -4.34 0.16 -6.30
N TYR A 165 -4.23 1.21 -5.48
CA TYR A 165 -4.46 2.59 -5.93
C TYR A 165 -3.18 3.38 -6.21
N GLY A 166 -2.02 2.76 -6.00
CA GLY A 166 -0.74 3.41 -6.26
C GLY A 166 -0.42 4.53 -5.26
N ALA A 167 -0.95 4.47 -4.03
CA ALA A 167 -0.57 5.38 -2.95
C ALA A 167 0.93 5.22 -2.62
N ARG A 168 1.59 6.31 -2.23
CA ARG A 168 3.03 6.37 -1.94
C ARG A 168 3.29 7.12 -0.64
N THR A 169 4.51 7.02 -0.09
CA THR A 169 4.87 7.70 1.16
C THR A 169 4.56 9.20 1.19
N PRO A 170 4.75 9.97 0.10
CA PRO A 170 4.40 11.40 0.07
C PRO A 170 2.89 11.67 0.02
N ASP A 171 2.06 10.68 -0.30
CA ASP A 171 0.61 10.88 -0.37
C ASP A 171 0.03 11.01 1.05
N ASP A 172 -0.87 11.97 1.20
CA ASP A 172 -1.69 12.13 2.40
C ASP A 172 -2.80 11.07 2.42
N VAL A 173 -3.03 10.51 3.61
CA VAL A 173 -4.16 9.63 3.88
C VAL A 173 -5.10 10.37 4.82
N GLU A 174 -6.33 10.56 4.37
CA GLU A 174 -7.39 11.14 5.16
C GLU A 174 -8.20 10.05 5.82
N TYR A 175 -8.68 10.33 7.04
CA TYR A 175 -9.46 9.37 7.82
C TYR A 175 -10.83 9.94 8.12
N GLU A 176 -11.85 9.10 8.01
CA GLU A 176 -13.18 9.41 8.53
C GLU A 176 -13.54 8.47 9.67
N VAL A 177 -13.99 9.06 10.77
CA VAL A 177 -14.45 8.32 11.95
C VAL A 177 -15.78 8.94 12.40
N PRO A 178 -16.93 8.36 12.01
CA PRO A 178 -18.24 8.90 12.34
C PRO A 178 -18.42 9.10 13.85
N GLY A 179 -18.99 10.26 14.21
CA GLY A 179 -19.20 10.66 15.59
C GLY A 179 -17.92 11.01 16.37
N ALA A 180 -16.75 11.11 15.71
CA ALA A 180 -15.48 11.46 16.33
C ALA A 180 -14.53 12.21 15.37
N PRO A 181 -14.87 13.44 14.96
CA PRO A 181 -14.07 14.25 14.05
C PRO A 181 -12.65 14.57 14.57
N GLU A 182 -12.43 14.48 15.88
CA GLU A 182 -11.12 14.63 16.51
C GLU A 182 -10.20 13.44 16.17
N LEU A 183 -10.72 12.22 16.10
CA LEU A 183 -9.93 11.03 15.74
C LEU A 183 -9.59 10.99 14.26
N ALA A 184 -10.45 11.56 13.41
CA ALA A 184 -10.14 11.72 11.98
C ALA A 184 -8.80 12.46 11.78
N ARG A 185 -8.58 13.54 12.55
CA ARG A 185 -7.43 14.45 12.38
C ARG A 185 -6.23 14.14 13.28
N ALA A 186 -6.40 13.29 14.30
CA ALA A 186 -5.36 12.99 15.25
C ALA A 186 -4.21 12.17 14.61
N ALA A 187 -2.96 12.53 14.89
CA ALA A 187 -1.82 11.66 14.59
C ALA A 187 -1.65 10.65 15.75
N LEU A 188 -2.09 9.41 15.55
CA LEU A 188 -2.14 8.40 16.61
C LEU A 188 -0.87 7.55 16.69
N CYS A 189 -0.01 7.63 15.68
CA CYS A 189 1.17 6.77 15.51
C CYS A 189 2.48 7.54 15.31
N VAL A 190 2.52 8.80 15.75
CA VAL A 190 3.79 9.54 15.79
C VAL A 190 4.81 8.72 16.58
N ALA A 191 5.94 8.39 15.95
CA ALA A 191 7.04 7.79 16.68
C ALA A 191 7.39 8.69 17.88
N PRO A 192 7.71 8.14 19.06
CA PRO A 192 8.28 8.96 20.11
C PRO A 192 9.48 9.67 19.51
N VAL A 193 9.45 11.01 19.52
CA VAL A 193 10.63 11.81 19.17
C VAL A 193 11.74 11.24 20.03
N ALA A 194 12.75 10.64 19.39
CA ALA A 194 13.95 10.22 20.08
C ALA A 194 14.43 11.47 20.83
N ARG A 195 14.28 11.48 22.17
CA ARG A 195 14.84 12.56 22.97
C ARG A 195 16.31 12.52 22.64
N LEU A 196 16.78 13.50 21.88
CA LEU A 196 18.20 13.77 21.70
C LEU A 196 18.77 13.75 23.13
N ALA A 197 19.55 12.73 23.44
CA ALA A 197 20.30 12.68 24.66
C ALA A 197 21.20 13.91 24.63
N TRP A 198 20.87 14.91 25.43
CA TRP A 198 21.76 16.02 25.67
C TRP A 198 23.03 15.41 26.26
N PRO A 199 24.22 15.63 25.66
CA PRO A 199 25.45 15.23 26.31
C PRO A 199 25.51 16.05 27.61
N HIS A 200 25.47 15.34 28.75
CA HIS A 200 25.82 15.95 30.02
C HIS A 200 27.21 16.56 29.86
N ALA A 201 27.26 17.89 29.92
CA ALA A 201 28.50 18.62 30.14
C ALA A 201 29.08 18.13 31.47
N ALA A 202 30.22 17.47 31.40
CA ALA A 202 31.06 17.23 32.55
C ALA A 202 31.66 18.58 32.99
N CYS A 203 31.42 18.94 34.25
CA CYS A 203 32.26 19.85 35.02
C CYS A 203 32.92 19.02 36.12
#